data_AF-J5YAQ8-F1
#
_entry.id   AF-J5YAQ8-F1
#
_cell.length_a   1.000
_cell.length_b   1.000
_cell.length_c   1.000
_cell.angle_alpha   90.00
_cell.angle_beta   90.00
_cell.angle_gamma   90.00
#
_symmetry.space_group_name_H-M   'P 1'
#
loop_
_entity.id
_entity.type
_entity.pdbx_description
1 polymer ?
#
loop_
_entity_poly.entity_id
_entity_poly.type
_entity_poly.pdbx_seq_one_letter_code
_entity_poly.pdbx_strand_id
1 'polypeptide(L)'
;MSEEPIDSPINEIATAATDRVMHDKAPTNTEAESKVGTVTNAGAANNAEAVETEPLADEEVDFETFSRSDFRAVKVKECEAVRKSKKLLKFVLDDGTGTDRVILSGIHMYYEPEELVGKTLIAIVNLPARSMMGIDSCGMLLSAIHEVKGEERLNLLMVDDAIPAGAKLY
;
A
#
# COMPACT_ATOMS: atom_id res chain seq x y z
N MET A 1 39.50 -53.60 -24.63
CA MET A 1 40.56 -53.30 -25.62
C MET A 1 40.26 -51.90 -26.12
N SER A 2 41.05 -50.86 -25.91
CA SER A 2 42.37 -50.63 -25.30
C SER A 2 42.56 -49.12 -25.49
N GLU A 3 42.56 -48.36 -24.41
CA GLU A 3 43.74 -47.70 -23.83
C GLU A 3 43.88 -46.23 -24.27
N GLU A 4 44.34 -45.43 -23.31
CA GLU A 4 44.21 -43.98 -23.11
C GLU A 4 45.36 -43.15 -23.78
N PRO A 5 45.88 -42.04 -23.19
CA PRO A 5 45.44 -40.63 -23.16
C PRO A 5 46.57 -39.68 -23.69
N ILE A 6 46.87 -38.54 -23.01
CA ILE A 6 48.04 -37.61 -23.10
C ILE A 6 47.69 -36.28 -23.83
N ASP A 7 47.99 -35.05 -23.36
CA ASP A 7 48.69 -34.51 -22.20
C ASP A 7 48.19 -33.08 -21.92
N SER A 8 48.31 -32.63 -20.67
CA SER A 8 48.47 -31.20 -20.37
C SER A 8 49.97 -30.89 -20.29
N PRO A 9 50.36 -29.60 -20.30
CA PRO A 9 51.38 -29.27 -19.31
C PRO A 9 51.00 -28.07 -18.43
N ILE A 10 51.29 -28.32 -17.16
CA ILE A 10 51.39 -27.43 -16.01
C ILE A 10 52.63 -26.53 -16.14
N ASN A 11 52.57 -25.31 -15.61
CA ASN A 11 53.70 -24.52 -15.13
C ASN A 11 53.15 -23.61 -14.02
N GLU A 12 53.16 -23.94 -12.73
CA GLU A 12 54.26 -24.03 -11.75
C GLU A 12 55.13 -22.76 -11.63
N ILE A 13 54.83 -21.92 -10.62
CA ILE A 13 55.74 -21.17 -9.71
C ILE A 13 54.90 -20.90 -8.42
N ALA A 14 54.93 -21.72 -7.37
CA ALA A 14 55.86 -21.78 -6.22
C ALA A 14 56.12 -20.41 -5.53
N THR A 15 55.65 -20.16 -4.30
CA THR A 15 56.43 -20.14 -3.02
C THR A 15 55.86 -18.98 -2.17
N ALA A 16 55.59 -18.98 -0.86
CA ALA A 16 55.68 -19.94 0.24
C ALA A 16 54.88 -19.43 1.46
N ALA A 17 54.37 -20.39 2.25
CA ALA A 17 54.46 -20.52 3.72
C ALA A 17 53.87 -19.41 4.64
N THR A 18 53.27 -19.68 5.81
CA THR A 18 53.29 -20.88 6.67
C THR A 18 52.13 -20.80 7.68
N ASP A 19 51.48 -21.94 7.93
CA ASP A 19 51.11 -22.51 9.23
C ASP A 19 50.54 -21.63 10.37
N ARG A 20 49.32 -21.95 10.86
CA ARG A 20 49.09 -22.97 11.91
C ARG A 20 47.64 -22.98 12.47
N VAL A 21 47.09 -24.19 12.50
CA VAL A 21 46.33 -24.84 13.60
C VAL A 21 44.87 -24.45 13.84
N MET A 22 44.03 -25.46 13.57
CA MET A 22 42.66 -25.66 14.04
C MET A 22 42.57 -25.70 15.57
N HIS A 23 41.43 -25.31 16.14
CA HIS A 23 40.65 -26.18 17.03
C HIS A 23 39.23 -25.60 17.22
N ASP A 24 38.27 -26.49 16.99
CA ASP A 24 36.84 -26.42 17.24
C ASP A 24 36.50 -26.11 18.72
N LYS A 25 35.45 -25.30 18.93
CA LYS A 25 34.49 -25.33 20.06
C LYS A 25 33.58 -24.09 20.07
N ALA A 26 32.29 -24.30 19.80
CA ALA A 26 31.21 -23.53 20.44
C ALA A 26 31.19 -23.87 21.96
N PRO A 27 30.68 -23.03 22.91
CA PRO A 27 29.39 -22.34 22.79
C PRO A 27 29.24 -20.98 23.52
N THR A 28 27.98 -20.51 23.58
CA THR A 28 27.30 -19.69 24.61
C THR A 28 27.32 -18.16 24.57
N ASN A 29 26.08 -17.64 24.57
CA ASN A 29 25.60 -16.30 24.92
C ASN A 29 26.33 -15.68 26.12
N THR A 30 26.54 -14.36 26.07
CA THR A 30 26.23 -13.40 27.16
C THR A 30 26.18 -11.99 26.56
N GLU A 31 25.28 -11.19 27.14
CA GLU A 31 24.79 -9.87 26.75
C GLU A 31 25.86 -8.77 26.64
N ALA A 32 25.57 -7.78 25.79
CA ALA A 32 26.05 -6.42 25.95
C ALA A 32 24.96 -5.43 25.48
N GLU A 33 24.18 -4.92 26.43
CA GLU A 33 23.36 -3.73 26.30
C GLU A 33 24.23 -2.46 26.33
N SER A 34 24.00 -1.51 25.42
CA SER A 34 23.86 -0.06 25.71
C SER A 34 23.49 0.63 24.38
N LYS A 35 22.24 1.06 24.18
CA LYS A 35 21.52 2.25 24.68
C LYS A 35 21.56 3.43 23.69
N VAL A 36 20.33 3.83 23.34
CA VAL A 36 19.85 5.17 22.96
C VAL A 36 19.89 5.52 21.47
N GLY A 37 18.68 5.59 20.92
CA GLY A 37 18.31 6.20 19.65
C GLY A 37 16.78 6.23 19.51
N THR A 38 16.07 6.63 20.56
CA THR A 38 14.64 6.94 20.51
C THR A 38 14.43 8.10 19.56
N VAL A 39 13.95 7.82 18.35
CA VAL A 39 13.43 8.87 17.46
C VAL A 39 11.99 9.15 17.91
N THR A 40 11.84 9.92 18.98
CA THR A 40 10.60 10.59 19.29
C THR A 40 10.48 11.79 18.37
N ASN A 41 9.68 11.69 17.31
CA ASN A 41 9.29 12.88 16.58
C ASN A 41 8.14 13.56 17.33
N ALA A 42 8.50 14.22 18.43
CA ALA A 42 7.66 15.22 19.09
C ALA A 42 7.96 16.56 18.42
N GLY A 43 7.02 17.07 17.62
CA GLY A 43 7.22 18.35 16.96
C GLY A 43 6.22 18.75 15.89
N ALA A 44 4.91 18.51 16.07
CA ALA A 44 3.91 19.37 15.45
C ALA A 44 3.27 20.20 16.56
N ALA A 45 3.83 21.39 16.73
CA ALA A 45 3.38 22.39 17.68
C ALA A 45 1.90 22.72 17.44
N ASN A 46 1.21 22.85 18.56
CA ASN A 46 -0.16 23.30 18.69
C ASN A 46 -0.42 24.56 17.87
N ASN A 47 -1.08 24.39 16.73
CA ASN A 47 -2.03 25.37 16.23
C ASN A 47 -3.28 24.60 15.82
N ALA A 48 -3.96 24.04 16.83
CA ALA A 48 -5.22 23.35 16.65
C ALA A 48 -6.28 24.39 16.31
N GLU A 49 -6.44 24.67 15.02
CA GLU A 49 -7.77 24.97 14.51
C GLU A 49 -8.71 23.87 15.05
N ALA A 50 -9.89 24.23 15.57
CA ALA A 50 -10.80 23.23 16.14
C ALA A 50 -11.16 22.20 15.05
N VAL A 51 -10.53 21.03 15.13
CA VAL A 51 -10.81 19.87 14.28
C VAL A 51 -11.86 19.04 14.99
N GLU A 52 -12.97 18.80 14.32
CA GLU A 52 -14.07 17.97 14.83
C GLU A 52 -14.19 16.71 13.96
N THR A 53 -14.44 15.57 14.58
CA THR A 53 -14.62 14.26 13.90
C THR A 53 -15.86 13.58 14.45
N GLU A 54 -16.47 12.69 13.65
CA GLU A 54 -17.58 11.86 14.14
C GLU A 54 -17.14 11.03 15.36
N PRO A 55 -18.00 10.90 16.40
CA PRO A 55 -17.73 10.01 17.51
C PRO A 55 -17.54 8.57 17.05
N LEU A 56 -16.71 7.82 17.79
CA LEU A 56 -16.58 6.38 17.56
C LEU A 56 -17.93 5.69 17.75
N ALA A 57 -18.20 4.65 16.96
CA ALA A 57 -19.37 3.83 17.13
C ALA A 57 -19.30 3.05 18.46
N ASP A 58 -20.43 2.94 19.17
CA ASP A 58 -20.53 2.17 20.42
C ASP A 58 -20.64 0.65 20.18
N GLU A 59 -21.06 0.26 18.97
CA GLU A 59 -21.25 -1.15 18.60
C GLU A 59 -19.94 -1.78 18.14
N GLU A 60 -19.57 -2.90 18.76
CA GLU A 60 -18.43 -3.72 18.31
C GLU A 60 -18.81 -4.52 17.07
N VAL A 61 -17.93 -4.53 16.07
CA VAL A 61 -18.04 -5.38 14.88
C VAL A 61 -17.13 -6.59 15.05
N ASP A 62 -17.68 -7.79 14.83
CA ASP A 62 -16.89 -9.01 14.90
C ASP A 62 -15.93 -9.14 13.69
N PHE A 63 -14.84 -9.88 13.89
CA PHE A 63 -13.80 -10.05 12.88
C PHE A 63 -14.30 -10.72 11.59
N GLU A 64 -15.25 -11.65 11.69
CA GLU A 64 -15.79 -12.35 10.52
C GLU A 64 -16.54 -11.36 9.62
N THR A 65 -17.38 -10.53 10.21
CA THR A 65 -18.10 -9.45 9.53
C THR A 65 -17.14 -8.48 8.84
N PHE A 66 -16.08 -8.03 9.52
CA PHE A 66 -15.05 -7.17 8.92
C PHE A 66 -14.34 -7.87 7.74
N SER A 67 -13.83 -9.07 7.96
CA SER A 67 -13.00 -9.81 6.99
C SER A 67 -13.73 -10.22 5.70
N ARG A 68 -15.07 -10.21 5.71
CA ARG A 68 -15.91 -10.41 4.52
C ARG A 68 -15.84 -9.26 3.53
N SER A 69 -15.47 -8.05 3.96
CA SER A 69 -15.25 -6.91 3.07
C SER A 69 -13.92 -7.08 2.36
N ASP A 70 -13.90 -6.99 1.03
CA ASP A 70 -12.68 -7.11 0.24
C ASP A 70 -12.14 -5.73 -0.11
N PHE A 71 -11.15 -5.29 0.66
CA PHE A 71 -10.44 -4.03 0.46
C PHE A 71 -9.18 -4.24 -0.38
N ARG A 72 -9.03 -3.44 -1.43
CA ARG A 72 -7.90 -3.52 -2.37
C ARG A 72 -7.27 -2.17 -2.64
N ALA A 73 -5.95 -2.19 -2.83
CA ALA A 73 -5.26 -1.11 -3.52
C ALA A 73 -5.64 -1.16 -5.01
N VAL A 74 -6.12 -0.04 -5.54
CA VAL A 74 -6.57 0.09 -6.93
C VAL A 74 -5.81 1.22 -7.62
N LYS A 75 -5.41 1.02 -8.88
CA LYS A 75 -4.71 2.04 -9.67
C LYS A 75 -5.71 2.82 -10.50
N VAL A 76 -5.63 4.15 -10.48
CA VAL A 76 -6.47 4.99 -11.34
C VAL A 76 -5.90 5.00 -12.76
N LYS A 77 -6.61 4.36 -13.69
CA LYS A 77 -6.29 4.41 -15.12
C LYS A 77 -6.87 5.68 -15.76
N GLU A 78 -8.13 5.98 -15.45
CA GLU A 78 -8.84 7.15 -15.96
C GLU A 78 -9.71 7.75 -14.86
N CYS A 79 -9.84 9.08 -14.87
CA CYS A 79 -10.78 9.81 -14.04
C CYS A 79 -11.45 10.90 -14.89
N GLU A 80 -12.77 11.02 -14.80
CA GLU A 80 -13.52 12.05 -15.52
C GLU A 80 -14.72 12.57 -14.71
N ALA A 81 -15.07 13.84 -14.90
CA ALA A 81 -16.29 14.40 -14.34
C ALA A 81 -17.54 13.82 -15.02
N VAL A 82 -18.54 13.43 -14.24
CA VAL A 82 -19.80 12.91 -14.79
C VAL A 82 -20.66 14.06 -15.32
N ARG A 83 -20.88 14.13 -16.63
CA ARG A 83 -21.57 15.27 -17.32
C ARG A 83 -22.90 15.73 -16.72
N LYS A 84 -23.64 14.86 -16.05
CA LYS A 84 -24.95 15.16 -15.43
C LYS A 84 -24.88 15.39 -13.91
N SER A 85 -23.68 15.47 -13.34
CA SER A 85 -23.47 15.64 -11.90
C SER A 85 -22.40 16.68 -11.62
N LYS A 86 -22.68 17.55 -10.64
CA LYS A 86 -21.69 18.51 -10.12
C LYS A 86 -20.80 17.91 -9.03
N LYS A 87 -21.11 16.69 -8.55
CA LYS A 87 -20.45 16.07 -7.39
C LYS A 87 -19.68 14.81 -7.74
N LEU A 88 -20.00 14.15 -8.85
CA LEU A 88 -19.49 12.81 -9.15
C LEU A 88 -18.30 12.86 -10.12
N LEU A 89 -17.25 12.15 -9.72
CA LEU A 89 -16.19 11.69 -10.59
C LEU A 89 -16.43 10.21 -10.93
N LYS A 90 -16.10 9.83 -12.16
CA LYS A 90 -16.07 8.43 -12.62
C LYS A 90 -14.62 8.00 -12.71
N PHE A 91 -14.32 6.86 -12.11
CA PHE A 91 -13.00 6.23 -12.13
C PHE A 91 -13.06 4.96 -12.96
N VAL A 92 -12.04 4.77 -13.78
CA VAL A 92 -11.68 3.46 -14.36
C VAL A 92 -10.42 3.00 -13.64
N LEU A 93 -10.51 1.83 -13.00
CA LEU A 93 -9.54 1.37 -12.02
C LEU A 93 -8.97 0.00 -12.40
N ASP A 94 -7.67 -0.19 -12.15
CA ASP A 94 -7.05 -1.51 -12.06
C ASP A 94 -7.17 -2.03 -10.63
N ASP A 95 -7.86 -3.14 -10.43
CA ASP A 95 -7.94 -3.84 -9.15
C ASP A 95 -7.14 -5.16 -9.13
N GLY A 96 -6.27 -5.38 -10.13
CA GLY A 96 -5.46 -6.58 -10.27
C GLY A 96 -6.20 -7.79 -10.85
N THR A 97 -7.51 -7.68 -11.17
CA THR A 97 -8.28 -8.78 -11.79
C THR A 97 -8.04 -8.92 -13.30
N GLY A 98 -7.42 -7.91 -13.92
CA GLY A 98 -7.26 -7.83 -15.38
C GLY A 98 -8.50 -7.31 -16.11
N THR A 99 -9.58 -7.00 -15.39
CA THR A 99 -10.75 -6.30 -15.92
C THR A 99 -10.85 -4.91 -15.32
N ASP A 100 -11.21 -3.92 -16.14
CA ASP A 100 -11.38 -2.56 -15.67
C ASP A 100 -12.61 -2.44 -14.77
N ARG A 101 -12.40 -1.87 -13.59
CA ARG A 101 -13.46 -1.59 -12.63
C ARG A 101 -13.91 -0.16 -12.73
N VAL A 102 -15.22 0.05 -12.81
CA VAL A 102 -15.83 1.38 -12.75
C VAL A 102 -16.34 1.67 -11.35
N ILE A 103 -15.91 2.79 -10.76
CA ILE A 103 -16.45 3.30 -9.49
C ILE A 103 -16.81 4.78 -9.68
N LEU A 104 -17.95 5.19 -9.15
CA LEU A 104 -18.33 6.59 -9.04
C LEU A 104 -18.08 7.08 -7.62
N SER A 105 -17.49 8.27 -7.47
CA SER A 105 -17.26 8.88 -6.15
C SER A 105 -17.72 10.33 -6.12
N GLY A 106 -18.34 10.73 -5.01
CA GLY A 106 -18.93 12.05 -4.77
C GLY A 106 -17.94 13.15 -4.41
N ILE A 107 -16.71 13.07 -4.89
CA ILE A 107 -15.58 13.87 -4.40
C ILE A 107 -15.14 15.00 -5.36
N HIS A 108 -15.92 15.29 -6.40
CA HIS A 108 -15.54 16.31 -7.40
C HIS A 108 -15.40 17.72 -6.82
N MET A 109 -15.98 17.99 -5.66
CA MET A 109 -15.81 19.29 -4.96
C MET A 109 -14.45 19.41 -4.26
N TYR A 110 -13.74 18.30 -4.09
CA TYR A 110 -12.49 18.20 -3.35
C TYR A 110 -11.29 17.90 -4.24
N TYR A 111 -11.53 17.27 -5.39
CA TYR A 111 -10.48 16.85 -6.32
C TYR A 111 -10.87 17.08 -7.79
N GLU A 112 -9.88 17.46 -8.58
CA GLU A 112 -9.93 17.51 -10.04
C GLU A 112 -9.52 16.14 -10.64
N PRO A 113 -10.09 15.71 -11.77
CA PRO A 113 -9.79 14.41 -12.35
C PRO A 113 -8.30 14.17 -12.63
N GLU A 114 -7.59 15.19 -13.10
CA GLU A 114 -6.19 15.08 -13.56
C GLU A 114 -5.21 14.79 -12.44
N GLU A 115 -5.52 15.15 -11.20
CA GLU A 115 -4.63 14.88 -10.06
C GLU A 115 -4.74 13.44 -9.55
N LEU A 116 -5.83 12.75 -9.93
CA LEU A 116 -6.14 11.40 -9.48
C LEU A 116 -5.63 10.33 -10.44
N VAL A 117 -5.45 10.65 -11.72
CA VAL A 117 -4.92 9.70 -12.71
C VAL A 117 -3.50 9.26 -12.33
N GLY A 118 -3.26 7.95 -12.37
CA GLY A 118 -2.00 7.34 -11.97
C GLY A 118 -1.81 7.14 -10.46
N LYS A 119 -2.72 7.66 -9.62
CA LYS A 119 -2.68 7.44 -8.17
C LYS A 119 -3.15 6.05 -7.78
N THR A 120 -2.73 5.64 -6.60
CA THR A 120 -3.15 4.40 -5.96
C THR A 120 -4.11 4.70 -4.82
N LEU A 121 -5.33 4.18 -4.92
CA LEU A 121 -6.41 4.42 -3.98
C LEU A 121 -6.78 3.15 -3.23
N ILE A 122 -7.53 3.29 -2.14
CA ILE A 122 -8.16 2.16 -1.46
C ILE A 122 -9.63 2.06 -1.84
N ALA A 123 -10.07 0.87 -2.23
CA ALA A 123 -11.45 0.59 -2.55
C ALA A 123 -11.94 -0.70 -1.90
N ILE A 124 -13.23 -0.74 -1.54
CA ILE A 124 -13.95 -2.00 -1.37
C ILE A 124 -14.49 -2.46 -2.72
N VAL A 125 -14.16 -3.69 -3.11
CA VAL A 125 -14.39 -4.20 -4.48
C VAL A 125 -15.48 -5.25 -4.59
N ASN A 126 -16.00 -5.76 -3.47
CA ASN A 126 -17.01 -6.81 -3.43
C ASN A 126 -18.41 -6.33 -2.99
N LEU A 127 -18.69 -5.03 -3.13
CA LEU A 127 -20.05 -4.51 -3.00
C LEU A 127 -20.89 -4.84 -4.24
N PRO A 128 -22.21 -5.05 -4.09
CA PRO A 128 -23.10 -5.14 -5.23
C PRO A 128 -23.06 -3.84 -6.05
N ALA A 129 -23.18 -3.98 -7.38
CA ALA A 129 -23.19 -2.83 -8.26
C ALA A 129 -24.35 -1.88 -7.92
N ARG A 130 -24.04 -0.58 -7.85
CA ARG A 130 -25.04 0.48 -7.64
C ARG A 130 -25.11 1.36 -8.87
N SER A 131 -26.22 1.26 -9.62
CA SER A 131 -26.46 2.12 -10.77
C SER A 131 -26.77 3.55 -10.34
N MET A 132 -26.01 4.52 -10.86
CA MET A 132 -26.24 5.94 -10.64
C MET A 132 -26.01 6.69 -11.94
N MET A 133 -26.94 7.57 -12.32
CA MET A 133 -26.86 8.34 -13.58
C MET A 133 -26.66 7.47 -14.84
N GLY A 134 -27.11 6.21 -14.82
CA GLY A 134 -26.96 5.25 -15.92
C GLY A 134 -25.59 4.58 -16.01
N ILE A 135 -24.75 4.69 -14.98
CA ILE A 135 -23.44 4.04 -14.87
C ILE A 135 -23.47 3.13 -13.63
N ASP A 136 -22.96 1.91 -13.77
CA ASP A 136 -22.86 0.97 -12.66
C ASP A 136 -21.57 1.21 -11.88
N SER A 137 -21.71 1.62 -10.61
CA SER A 137 -20.59 1.74 -9.68
C SER A 137 -20.36 0.41 -8.99
N CYS A 138 -19.26 -0.26 -9.31
CA CYS A 138 -18.91 -1.59 -8.84
C CYS A 138 -17.90 -1.51 -7.69
N GLY A 139 -18.26 -0.82 -6.61
CA GLY A 139 -17.41 -0.64 -5.45
C GLY A 139 -17.52 0.75 -4.85
N MET A 140 -16.65 1.03 -3.88
CA MET A 140 -16.58 2.32 -3.20
C MET A 140 -15.12 2.65 -2.84
N LEU A 141 -14.71 3.89 -3.14
CA LEU A 141 -13.42 4.43 -2.72
C LEU A 141 -13.49 4.89 -1.25
N LEU A 142 -12.41 4.71 -0.50
CA LEU A 142 -12.36 5.12 0.91
C LEU A 142 -11.79 6.53 1.06
N SER A 143 -12.43 7.33 1.92
CA SER A 143 -12.00 8.69 2.24
C SER A 143 -12.14 8.93 3.75
N ALA A 144 -11.27 9.75 4.31
CA ALA A 144 -11.42 10.28 5.65
C ALA A 144 -12.13 11.64 5.60
N ILE A 145 -13.09 11.86 6.51
CA ILE A 145 -13.84 13.10 6.62
C ILE A 145 -13.62 13.68 8.01
N HIS A 146 -13.47 15.00 8.09
CA HIS A 146 -13.37 15.75 9.33
C HIS A 146 -13.86 17.19 9.10
N GLU A 147 -14.16 17.92 10.16
CA GLU A 147 -14.50 19.34 10.09
C GLU A 147 -13.37 20.21 10.63
N VAL A 148 -13.14 21.36 10.00
CA VAL A 148 -12.21 22.39 10.49
C VAL A 148 -12.96 23.72 10.50
N LYS A 149 -13.17 24.31 11.68
CA LYS A 149 -13.92 25.58 11.84
C LYS A 149 -15.33 25.54 11.21
N GLY A 150 -16.01 24.39 11.29
CA GLY A 150 -17.35 24.20 10.72
C GLY A 150 -17.40 23.98 9.21
N GLU A 151 -16.25 23.76 8.55
CA GLU A 151 -16.17 23.35 7.15
C GLU A 151 -15.76 21.88 7.04
N GLU A 152 -16.57 21.07 6.34
CA GLU A 152 -16.25 19.69 6.01
C GLU A 152 -15.02 19.62 5.09
N ARG A 153 -14.08 18.74 5.45
CA ARG A 153 -12.90 18.39 4.67
C ARG A 153 -12.93 16.90 4.38
N LEU A 154 -12.53 16.55 3.16
CA LEU A 154 -12.43 15.17 2.71
C LEU A 154 -11.01 14.90 2.21
N ASN A 155 -10.45 13.79 2.68
CA ASN A 155 -9.17 13.26 2.21
C ASN A 155 -9.39 11.88 1.62
N LEU A 156 -9.25 11.77 0.30
CA LEU A 156 -9.23 10.48 -0.37
C LEU A 156 -8.00 9.68 0.09
N LEU A 157 -8.19 8.42 0.47
CA LEU A 157 -7.08 7.57 0.91
C LEU A 157 -6.23 7.19 -0.30
N MET A 158 -5.11 7.89 -0.45
CA MET A 158 -4.05 7.60 -1.41
C MET A 158 -2.91 6.88 -0.70
N VAL A 159 -2.42 5.80 -1.28
CA VAL A 159 -1.27 5.04 -0.78
C VAL A 159 -0.13 5.09 -1.79
N ASP A 160 1.04 4.57 -1.40
CA ASP A 160 2.24 4.58 -2.23
C ASP A 160 2.01 3.91 -3.60
N ASP A 161 2.47 4.56 -4.67
CA ASP A 161 2.30 4.08 -6.04
C ASP A 161 3.12 2.83 -6.39
N ALA A 162 4.05 2.42 -5.52
CA ALA A 162 4.76 1.15 -5.62
C ALA A 162 3.89 -0.06 -5.22
N ILE A 163 2.78 0.16 -4.49
CA ILE A 163 1.88 -0.94 -4.09
C ILE A 163 1.18 -1.49 -5.34
N PRO A 164 1.26 -2.79 -5.65
CA PRO A 164 0.67 -3.34 -6.87
C PRO A 164 -0.86 -3.28 -6.84
N ALA A 165 -1.47 -3.15 -8.02
CA ALA A 165 -2.93 -3.26 -8.17
C ALA A 165 -3.42 -4.61 -7.62
N GLY A 166 -4.51 -4.58 -6.87
CA GLY A 166 -5.10 -5.79 -6.27
C GLY A 166 -4.44 -6.26 -4.98
N ALA A 167 -3.44 -5.55 -4.45
CA ALA A 167 -2.93 -5.81 -3.11
C ALA A 167 -4.07 -5.73 -2.09
N LYS A 168 -4.22 -6.77 -1.25
CA LYS A 168 -5.28 -6.86 -0.25
C LYS A 168 -4.93 -6.11 1.03
N LEU A 169 -5.91 -5.42 1.59
CA LEU A 169 -5.80 -4.80 2.91
C LEU A 169 -6.41 -5.73 3.96
N TYR A 170 -5.76 -5.81 5.12
CA TYR A 170 -6.12 -6.61 6.29
C TYR A 170 -6.22 -5.71 7.52
#